data_AF-A0AA41VYG6-F1
#
_entry.id   AF-A0AA41VYG6-F1
#
_cell.length_a   1.000
_cell.length_b   1.000
_cell.length_c   1.000
_cell.angle_alpha   90.00
_cell.angle_beta   90.00
_cell.angle_gamma   90.00
#
_symmetry.space_group_name_H-M   'P 1'
#
loop_
_entity.id
_entity.type
_entity.pdbx_description
1 polymer ?
#
loop_
_entity_poly.entity_id
_entity_poly.type
_entity_poly.pdbx_seq_one_letter_code
_entity_poly.pdbx_strand_id
1 'polypeptide(L)'
;IMTPIIRADIHMNLPALQKLDSMLIESLDSTGKTEFWYAEGGSRVEGRNGSAKQSKRWWFPSPRVPMEGLSISERKKLLHQGKMVHQVFKAAKSINNGILLEMHVPDTIKDALPKSGKVNLGEQLYSVLTELSSEEAMLASLNLNNEHTALQTMNQLEAVIFAWKHRLSDQGNSKSPVRNTWSLIKDPASDLDKTELLLGRAEILLQLLKLRFPNLPHTFLDVTKIQYNKDVGHSILESYSRVIGNLAFSILSRIKDILQEDDLSKPNSPVSSSCFSGSTLSGISELSSASKREQLSLIDQMKMVDGQSCGDSSTSKASEIDFSDSEAKTSSVASTPCRSHG
;
A
#
# COMPACT_ATOMS: atom_id res chain seq x y z
N ILE A 1 -35.42 -29.49 11.82
CA ILE A 1 -34.87 -29.45 10.44
C ILE A 1 -33.73 -28.44 10.46
N MET A 2 -32.50 -28.83 10.10
CA MET A 2 -31.38 -27.89 9.96
C MET A 2 -31.33 -27.41 8.50
N THR A 3 -31.39 -26.10 8.30
CA THR A 3 -31.25 -25.46 6.99
C THR A 3 -29.86 -24.86 6.85
N PRO A 4 -29.14 -25.10 5.73
CA PRO A 4 -27.86 -24.45 5.49
C PRO A 4 -28.08 -22.93 5.31
N ILE A 5 -27.24 -22.13 5.97
CA ILE A 5 -27.28 -20.66 5.93
C ILE A 5 -25.93 -20.15 5.43
N ILE A 6 -25.94 -19.14 4.57
CA ILE A 6 -24.72 -18.48 4.07
C ILE A 6 -24.06 -17.73 5.23
N ARG A 7 -22.73 -17.79 5.31
CA ARG A 7 -21.96 -17.06 6.31
C ARG A 7 -22.22 -15.55 6.22
N ALA A 8 -22.39 -14.89 7.37
CA ALA A 8 -22.91 -13.52 7.43
C ALA A 8 -22.01 -12.48 6.73
N ASP A 9 -20.69 -12.59 6.91
CA ASP A 9 -19.67 -11.79 6.23
C ASP A 9 -19.76 -11.92 4.70
N ILE A 10 -19.95 -13.13 4.18
CA ILE A 10 -20.09 -13.39 2.75
C ILE A 10 -21.40 -12.84 2.22
N HIS A 11 -22.50 -13.09 2.94
CA HIS A 11 -23.84 -12.65 2.54
C HIS A 11 -23.92 -11.12 2.39
N MET A 12 -23.20 -10.37 3.22
CA MET A 12 -23.18 -8.91 3.17
C MET A 12 -22.11 -8.36 2.22
N ASN A 13 -20.86 -8.82 2.32
CA ASN A 13 -19.74 -8.19 1.64
C ASN A 13 -19.65 -8.59 0.16
N LEU A 14 -20.00 -9.82 -0.21
CA LEU A 14 -19.83 -10.28 -1.59
C LEU A 14 -20.72 -9.51 -2.58
N PRO A 15 -22.04 -9.32 -2.33
CA PRO A 15 -22.88 -8.51 -3.21
C PRO A 15 -22.44 -7.03 -3.25
N ALA A 16 -21.96 -6.50 -2.13
CA ALA A 16 -21.43 -5.14 -2.07
C ALA A 16 -20.21 -4.97 -2.99
N LEU A 17 -19.25 -5.91 -2.94
CA LEU A 17 -18.07 -5.90 -3.81
C LEU A 17 -18.45 -6.05 -5.29
N GLN A 18 -19.40 -6.93 -5.64
CA GLN A 18 -19.91 -7.04 -7.01
C GLN A 18 -20.54 -5.75 -7.52
N LYS A 19 -21.25 -5.02 -6.65
CA LYS A 19 -21.80 -3.71 -7.02
C LYS A 19 -20.70 -2.68 -7.26
N LEU A 20 -19.66 -2.66 -6.43
CA LEU A 20 -18.51 -1.78 -6.61
C LEU A 20 -17.75 -2.08 -7.91
N ASP A 21 -17.57 -3.35 -8.25
CA ASP A 21 -16.96 -3.78 -9.51
C ASP A 21 -17.76 -3.29 -10.72
N SER A 22 -19.08 -3.53 -10.70
CA SER A 22 -19.99 -3.05 -11.76
C SER A 22 -19.90 -1.53 -11.94
N MET A 23 -19.82 -0.77 -10.84
CA MET A 23 -19.67 0.69 -10.90
C MET A 23 -18.34 1.12 -11.55
N LEU A 24 -17.24 0.38 -11.34
CA LEU A 24 -15.96 0.67 -12.00
C LEU A 24 -16.02 0.35 -13.50
N ILE A 25 -16.63 -0.78 -13.88
CA ILE A 25 -16.81 -1.16 -15.29
C ILE A 25 -17.68 -0.13 -16.02
N GLU A 26 -18.85 0.21 -15.48
CA GLU A 26 -19.73 1.24 -16.03
C GLU A 26 -19.01 2.59 -16.16
N SER A 27 -18.16 2.93 -15.19
CA SER A 27 -17.35 4.14 -15.24
C SER A 27 -16.36 4.11 -16.40
N LEU A 28 -15.69 2.99 -16.65
CA LEU A 28 -14.77 2.83 -17.77
C LEU A 28 -15.52 2.84 -19.11
N ASP A 29 -16.65 2.15 -19.23
CA ASP A 29 -17.46 2.11 -20.45
C ASP A 29 -18.00 3.50 -20.86
N SER A 30 -18.21 4.39 -19.89
CA SER A 30 -18.64 5.77 -20.15
C SER A 30 -17.56 6.65 -20.85
N THR A 31 -16.33 6.16 -20.98
CA THR A 31 -15.18 6.89 -21.54
C THR A 31 -14.99 6.74 -23.06
N GLY A 32 -16.04 6.38 -23.81
CA GLY A 32 -15.93 6.07 -25.24
C GLY A 32 -15.49 7.21 -26.17
N LYS A 33 -16.08 8.42 -26.06
CA LYS A 33 -15.69 9.61 -26.85
C LYS A 33 -15.12 10.66 -25.92
N THR A 34 -13.80 10.82 -25.93
CA THR A 34 -13.06 11.75 -25.06
C THR A 34 -12.37 12.81 -25.90
N GLU A 35 -12.20 14.00 -25.32
CA GLU A 35 -11.43 15.09 -25.92
C GLU A 35 -9.92 14.94 -25.69
N PHE A 36 -9.53 14.07 -24.77
CA PHE A 36 -8.15 13.71 -24.49
C PHE A 36 -7.76 12.39 -25.17
N TRP A 37 -6.47 12.23 -25.42
CA TRP A 37 -5.86 11.02 -26.00
C TRP A 37 -4.54 10.69 -25.29
N TYR A 38 -3.91 9.58 -25.69
CA TYR A 38 -2.62 9.15 -25.14
C TYR A 38 -1.58 9.10 -26.24
N ALA A 39 -0.39 9.65 -25.98
CA ALA A 39 0.73 9.60 -26.93
C ALA A 39 1.50 8.26 -26.81
N GLU A 40 1.79 7.64 -27.94
CA GLU A 40 2.59 6.42 -28.05
C GLU A 40 4.07 6.71 -27.73
N GLY A 41 4.73 5.89 -26.89
CA GLY A 41 6.18 5.97 -26.64
C GLY A 41 6.62 6.47 -25.26
N GLY A 42 5.68 6.81 -24.37
CA GLY A 42 6.00 7.28 -23.02
C GLY A 42 6.87 8.55 -23.02
N SER A 43 7.30 9.00 -21.84
CA SER A 43 7.97 10.30 -21.67
C SER A 43 9.34 10.44 -22.38
N ARG A 44 9.83 9.43 -23.11
CA ARG A 44 11.18 9.39 -23.71
C ARG A 44 11.26 9.89 -25.15
N VAL A 45 10.20 9.78 -25.94
CA VAL A 45 10.30 9.89 -27.41
C VAL A 45 9.90 11.27 -27.95
N GLU A 46 9.06 12.01 -27.22
CA GLU A 46 8.58 13.31 -27.69
C GLU A 46 9.40 14.46 -27.09
N GLY A 47 10.24 15.07 -27.92
CA GLY A 47 11.14 16.18 -27.64
C GLY A 47 10.47 17.46 -27.15
N ARG A 48 9.84 17.41 -25.97
CA ARG A 48 9.45 18.60 -25.22
C ARG A 48 10.66 19.05 -24.41
N ASN A 49 11.23 20.18 -24.82
CA ASN A 49 12.34 20.86 -24.18
C ASN A 49 12.18 20.89 -22.65
N GLY A 50 13.03 20.14 -21.93
CA GLY A 50 13.61 20.42 -20.60
C GLY A 50 12.77 20.88 -19.39
N SER A 51 11.48 21.22 -19.51
CA SER A 51 10.73 21.94 -18.46
C SER A 51 9.43 21.26 -18.02
N ALA A 52 8.88 20.33 -18.80
CA ALA A 52 7.76 19.50 -18.35
C ALA A 52 8.33 18.40 -17.44
N LYS A 53 8.01 18.45 -16.14
CA LYS A 53 8.38 17.40 -15.15
C LYS A 53 8.23 16.03 -15.79
N GLN A 54 9.35 15.35 -16.04
CA GLN A 54 9.33 13.99 -16.58
C GLN A 54 8.38 13.16 -15.72
N SER A 55 7.40 12.52 -16.37
CA SER A 55 6.46 11.67 -15.66
C SER A 55 7.25 10.61 -14.90
N LYS A 56 7.07 10.55 -13.58
CA LYS A 56 7.73 9.52 -12.75
C LYS A 56 7.49 8.14 -13.34
N ARG A 57 6.34 7.89 -14.00
CA ARG A 57 5.95 6.60 -14.60
C ARG A 57 6.25 6.56 -16.11
N TRP A 58 7.54 6.56 -16.46
CA TRP A 58 8.04 6.57 -17.85
C TRP A 58 7.49 5.46 -18.78
N TRP A 59 7.02 4.34 -18.24
CA TRP A 59 6.47 3.21 -19.00
C TRP A 59 4.99 3.35 -19.36
N PHE A 60 4.30 4.39 -18.88
CA PHE A 60 2.91 4.64 -19.25
C PHE A 60 2.80 5.69 -20.35
N PRO A 61 1.82 5.54 -21.27
CA PRO A 61 1.46 6.60 -22.21
C PRO A 61 1.12 7.89 -21.45
N SER A 62 1.64 9.02 -21.94
CA SER A 62 1.32 10.32 -21.37
C SER A 62 -0.03 10.81 -21.90
N PRO A 63 -0.93 11.33 -21.04
CA PRO A 63 -2.17 11.93 -21.50
C PRO A 63 -1.88 13.22 -22.27
N ARG A 64 -2.75 13.52 -23.24
CA ARG A 64 -2.74 14.72 -24.07
C ARG A 64 -4.15 15.30 -24.12
N VAL A 65 -4.22 16.62 -24.17
CA VAL A 65 -5.46 17.40 -24.25
C VAL A 65 -5.33 18.41 -25.40
N PRO A 66 -6.45 18.98 -25.90
CA PRO A 66 -6.41 20.06 -26.88
C PRO A 66 -5.57 21.25 -26.38
N MET A 67 -5.02 22.05 -27.29
CA MET A 67 -4.21 23.23 -26.92
C MET A 67 -5.01 24.24 -26.11
N GLU A 68 -6.31 24.33 -26.39
CA GLU A 68 -7.29 25.14 -25.69
C GLU A 68 -7.83 24.45 -24.43
N GLY A 69 -7.22 23.35 -23.98
CA GLY A 69 -7.64 22.48 -22.88
C GLY A 69 -8.98 21.79 -23.11
N LEU A 70 -9.45 21.05 -22.11
CA LEU A 70 -10.73 20.36 -22.13
C LEU A 70 -11.90 21.34 -22.12
N SER A 71 -13.02 20.92 -22.72
CA SER A 71 -14.30 21.60 -22.60
C SER A 71 -14.79 21.58 -21.15
N ILE A 72 -15.62 22.55 -20.79
CA ILE A 72 -16.21 22.63 -19.44
C ILE A 72 -17.06 21.39 -19.15
N SER A 73 -17.75 20.85 -20.17
CA SER A 73 -18.54 19.62 -20.08
C SER A 73 -17.67 18.40 -19.78
N GLU A 74 -16.59 18.19 -20.54
CA GLU A 74 -15.74 17.02 -20.39
C GLU A 74 -14.98 17.08 -19.06
N ARG A 75 -14.49 18.27 -18.67
CA ARG A 75 -13.88 18.48 -17.36
C ARG A 75 -14.87 18.14 -16.24
N LYS A 76 -16.11 18.65 -16.29
CA LYS A 76 -17.15 18.32 -15.27
C LYS A 76 -17.45 16.83 -15.22
N LYS A 77 -17.51 16.16 -16.37
CA LYS A 77 -17.74 14.70 -16.47
C LYS A 77 -16.60 13.93 -15.78
N LEU A 78 -15.34 14.24 -16.09
CA LEU A 78 -14.18 13.63 -15.45
C LEU A 78 -14.16 13.86 -13.93
N LEU A 79 -14.54 15.05 -13.47
CA LEU A 79 -14.62 15.34 -12.03
C LEU A 79 -15.72 14.55 -11.33
N HIS A 80 -16.88 14.41 -11.97
CA HIS A 80 -17.97 13.60 -11.43
C HIS A 80 -17.56 12.12 -11.36
N GLN A 81 -16.97 11.61 -12.43
CA GLN A 81 -16.42 10.26 -12.49
C GLN A 81 -15.37 10.04 -11.40
N GLY A 82 -14.41 10.95 -11.24
CA GLY A 82 -13.38 10.87 -10.20
C GLY A 82 -13.98 10.84 -8.79
N LYS A 83 -15.03 11.62 -8.51
CA LYS A 83 -15.73 11.56 -7.22
C LYS A 83 -16.39 10.20 -6.99
N MET A 84 -17.04 9.64 -8.00
CA MET A 84 -17.67 8.33 -7.91
C MET A 84 -16.66 7.21 -7.66
N VAL A 85 -15.58 7.17 -8.44
CA VAL A 85 -14.50 6.18 -8.29
C VAL A 85 -13.81 6.31 -6.93
N HIS A 86 -13.68 7.53 -6.39
CA HIS A 86 -13.13 7.74 -5.04
C HIS A 86 -14.01 7.15 -3.94
N GLN A 87 -15.33 7.20 -4.08
CA GLN A 87 -16.22 6.53 -3.15
C GLN A 87 -16.10 5.01 -3.25
N VAL A 88 -15.97 4.46 -4.46
CA VAL A 88 -15.70 3.04 -4.66
C VAL A 88 -14.39 2.62 -3.99
N PHE A 89 -13.32 3.39 -4.19
CA PHE A 89 -12.04 3.17 -3.53
C PHE A 89 -12.17 3.10 -2.00
N LYS A 90 -12.84 4.10 -1.41
CA LYS A 90 -13.07 4.14 0.05
C LYS A 90 -13.87 2.94 0.55
N ALA A 91 -14.94 2.58 -0.15
CA ALA A 91 -15.80 1.45 0.22
C ALA A 91 -15.04 0.12 0.14
N ALA A 92 -14.33 -0.13 -0.97
CA ALA A 92 -13.53 -1.34 -1.16
C ALA A 92 -12.44 -1.46 -0.10
N LYS A 93 -11.74 -0.37 0.20
CA LYS A 93 -10.72 -0.31 1.24
C LYS A 93 -11.29 -0.55 2.65
N SER A 94 -12.47 0.00 2.95
CA SER A 94 -13.13 -0.24 4.23
C SER A 94 -13.51 -1.70 4.42
N ILE A 95 -14.02 -2.36 3.37
CA ILE A 95 -14.33 -3.80 3.40
C ILE A 95 -13.03 -4.59 3.62
N ASN A 96 -11.98 -4.31 2.84
CA ASN A 96 -10.69 -4.99 2.96
C ASN A 96 -10.11 -4.91 4.38
N ASN A 97 -10.10 -3.71 4.97
CA ASN A 97 -9.66 -3.50 6.34
C ASN A 97 -10.52 -4.27 7.36
N GLY A 98 -11.84 -4.33 7.16
CA GLY A 98 -12.74 -5.10 8.01
C GLY A 98 -12.40 -6.59 8.00
N ILE A 99 -12.18 -7.17 6.82
CA ILE A 99 -11.79 -8.58 6.68
C ILE A 99 -10.42 -8.85 7.31
N LEU A 100 -9.43 -7.97 7.10
CA LEU A 100 -8.10 -8.11 7.72
C LEU A 100 -8.17 -8.10 9.25
N LEU A 101 -9.10 -7.35 9.86
CA LEU A 101 -9.31 -7.35 11.31
C LEU A 101 -9.86 -8.69 11.81
N GLU A 102 -10.74 -9.34 11.05
CA GLU A 102 -11.36 -10.63 11.37
C GLU A 102 -10.46 -11.83 11.07
N MET A 103 -9.44 -11.67 10.22
CA MET A 103 -8.48 -12.72 9.91
C MET A 103 -7.64 -13.12 11.14
N HIS A 104 -7.51 -14.43 11.34
CA HIS A 104 -6.76 -15.03 12.44
C HIS A 104 -5.27 -14.63 12.39
N VAL A 105 -4.71 -14.26 13.54
CA VAL A 105 -3.27 -13.99 13.67
C VAL A 105 -2.52 -15.32 13.84
N PRO A 106 -1.58 -15.68 12.95
CA PRO A 106 -0.86 -16.96 13.06
C PRO A 106 -0.07 -17.09 14.37
N ASP A 107 -0.14 -18.28 14.99
CA ASP A 107 0.57 -18.57 16.25
C ASP A 107 2.09 -18.41 16.11
N THR A 108 2.64 -18.60 14.91
CA THR A 108 4.08 -18.42 14.63
C THR A 108 4.58 -17.00 14.88
N ILE A 109 3.71 -15.98 14.76
CA ILE A 109 4.08 -14.59 15.08
C ILE A 109 4.25 -14.43 16.58
N LYS A 110 3.44 -15.12 17.39
CA LYS A 110 3.46 -15.01 18.85
C LYS A 110 4.85 -15.35 19.41
N ASP A 111 5.49 -16.37 18.85
CA ASP A 111 6.83 -16.81 19.28
C ASP A 111 7.95 -15.88 18.79
N ALA A 112 7.72 -15.13 17.71
CA ALA A 112 8.67 -14.18 17.14
C ALA A 112 8.62 -12.79 17.80
N LEU A 113 7.57 -12.48 18.57
CA LEU A 113 7.41 -11.16 19.17
C LEU A 113 8.34 -10.93 20.37
N PRO A 114 8.95 -9.73 20.51
CA PRO A 114 9.77 -9.41 21.66
C PRO A 114 8.97 -9.51 22.97
N LYS A 115 9.55 -10.15 23.98
CA LYS A 115 8.93 -10.36 25.31
C LYS A 115 8.66 -9.06 26.10
N SER A 116 9.28 -7.96 25.69
CA SER A 116 9.16 -6.63 26.33
C SER A 116 8.67 -5.58 25.33
N GLY A 117 7.57 -4.90 25.67
CA GLY A 117 7.01 -3.82 24.85
C GLY A 117 7.98 -2.65 24.63
N LYS A 118 8.85 -2.36 25.60
CA LYS A 118 9.89 -1.32 25.48
C LYS A 118 10.92 -1.67 24.39
N VAL A 119 11.31 -2.94 24.28
CA VAL A 119 12.28 -3.40 23.26
C VAL A 119 11.65 -3.36 21.87
N ASN A 120 10.35 -3.68 21.76
CA ASN A 120 9.63 -3.67 20.49
C ASN A 120 9.39 -2.25 19.94
N LEU A 121 8.93 -1.32 20.81
CA LEU A 121 8.68 0.07 20.43
C LEU A 121 9.98 0.88 20.23
N GLY A 122 11.04 0.50 20.93
CA GLY A 122 12.23 1.35 21.07
C GLY A 122 12.01 2.49 22.07
N GLU A 123 13.09 3.15 22.48
CA GLU A 123 13.05 4.13 23.57
C GLU A 123 12.21 5.36 23.23
N GLN A 124 12.30 5.86 21.99
CA GLN A 124 11.57 7.05 21.57
C GLN A 124 10.06 6.84 21.56
N LEU A 125 9.57 5.77 20.95
CA LEU A 125 8.13 5.50 20.85
C LEU A 125 7.54 5.09 22.21
N TYR A 126 8.30 4.38 23.04
CA TYR A 126 7.89 4.06 24.41
C TYR A 126 7.77 5.32 25.30
N SER A 127 8.74 6.25 25.18
CA SER A 127 8.70 7.55 25.87
C SER A 127 7.47 8.36 25.42
N VAL A 128 7.21 8.45 24.12
CA VAL A 128 6.02 9.11 23.56
C VAL A 128 4.72 8.56 24.16
N LEU A 129 4.55 7.23 24.22
CA LEU A 129 3.35 6.62 24.78
C LEU A 129 3.21 6.82 26.30
N THR A 130 4.32 6.98 27.02
CA THR A 130 4.33 7.09 28.49
C THR A 130 4.17 8.54 28.95
N GLU A 131 4.92 9.46 28.34
CA GLU A 131 5.09 10.85 28.80
C GLU A 131 4.04 11.81 28.22
N LEU A 132 3.56 11.55 27.00
CA LEU A 132 2.59 12.43 26.35
C LEU A 132 1.17 11.93 26.60
N SER A 133 0.32 12.84 27.09
CA SER A 133 -1.09 12.54 27.37
C SER A 133 -2.06 13.00 26.28
N SER A 134 -1.60 13.81 25.32
CA SER A 134 -2.41 14.29 24.18
C SER A 134 -2.10 13.50 22.92
N GLU A 135 -3.16 13.13 22.20
CA GLU A 135 -3.16 12.39 20.93
C GLU A 135 -2.40 13.13 19.82
N GLU A 136 -2.65 14.42 19.69
CA GLU A 136 -2.03 15.29 18.71
C GLU A 136 -0.56 15.55 19.04
N ALA A 137 -0.23 15.67 20.33
CA ALA A 137 1.14 15.80 20.79
C ALA A 137 1.97 14.54 20.51
N MET A 138 1.39 13.35 20.70
CA MET A 138 2.02 12.07 20.34
C MET A 138 2.36 12.05 18.85
N LEU A 139 1.40 12.35 17.97
CA LEU A 139 1.64 12.38 16.53
C LEU A 139 2.64 13.44 16.08
N ALA A 140 2.64 14.63 16.70
CA ALA A 140 3.54 15.72 16.35
C ALA A 140 4.99 15.44 16.78
N SER A 141 5.18 14.69 17.87
CA SER A 141 6.50 14.30 18.37
C SER A 141 7.21 13.25 17.51
N LEU A 142 6.44 12.48 16.73
CA LEU A 142 6.98 11.44 15.86
C LEU A 142 7.52 12.04 14.56
N ASN A 143 8.78 11.73 14.24
CA ASN A 143 9.42 12.13 13.00
C ASN A 143 8.94 11.29 11.81
N LEU A 144 7.71 11.56 11.35
CA LEU A 144 7.03 10.82 10.28
C LEU A 144 7.22 11.49 8.91
N ASN A 145 8.46 11.87 8.60
CA ASN A 145 8.80 12.58 7.36
C ASN A 145 8.78 11.68 6.11
N ASN A 146 8.73 10.36 6.30
CA ASN A 146 8.73 9.41 5.20
C ASN A 146 7.74 8.25 5.46
N GLU A 147 7.19 7.68 4.39
CA GLU A 147 6.21 6.57 4.45
C GLU A 147 6.80 5.31 5.12
N HIS A 148 8.10 5.06 4.94
CA HIS A 148 8.78 3.91 5.53
C HIS A 148 8.79 3.95 7.07
N THR A 149 9.12 5.10 7.66
CA THR A 149 9.12 5.35 9.10
C THR A 149 7.70 5.28 9.63
N ALA A 150 6.71 5.77 8.88
CA ALA A 150 5.30 5.63 9.26
C ALA A 150 4.88 4.15 9.31
N LEU A 151 5.20 3.37 8.27
CA LEU A 151 4.91 1.93 8.23
C LEU A 151 5.64 1.16 9.33
N GLN A 152 6.93 1.47 9.55
CA GLN A 152 7.72 0.85 10.62
C GLN A 152 7.10 1.12 11.99
N THR A 153 6.69 2.36 12.25
CA THR A 153 6.01 2.74 13.49
C THR A 153 4.70 1.98 13.66
N MET A 154 3.90 1.84 12.59
CA MET A 154 2.67 1.04 12.62
C MET A 154 2.93 -0.43 12.93
N ASN A 155 3.95 -1.03 12.31
CA ASN A 155 4.34 -2.42 12.58
C ASN A 155 4.74 -2.62 14.06
N GLN A 156 5.51 -1.70 14.63
CA GLN A 156 5.91 -1.76 16.04
C GLN A 156 4.71 -1.62 16.99
N LEU A 157 3.78 -0.71 16.67
CA LEU A 157 2.55 -0.53 17.44
C LEU A 157 1.66 -1.78 17.37
N GLU A 158 1.41 -2.34 16.18
CA GLU A 158 0.59 -3.55 16.02
C GLU A 158 1.19 -4.75 16.76
N ALA A 159 2.51 -4.92 16.68
CA ALA A 159 3.24 -5.96 17.39
C ALA A 159 3.09 -5.83 18.92
N VAL A 160 3.18 -4.61 19.47
CA VAL A 160 3.01 -4.37 20.91
C VAL A 160 1.57 -4.48 21.36
N ILE A 161 0.61 -3.94 20.61
CA ILE A 161 -0.82 -4.06 20.88
C ILE A 161 -1.20 -5.54 20.97
N PHE A 162 -0.72 -6.35 20.01
CA PHE A 162 -0.94 -7.80 20.03
C PHE A 162 -0.33 -8.46 21.27
N ALA A 163 0.93 -8.15 21.60
CA ALA A 163 1.61 -8.71 22.76
C ALA A 163 0.92 -8.33 24.10
N TRP A 164 0.48 -7.08 24.26
CA TRP A 164 -0.23 -6.64 25.47
C TRP A 164 -1.62 -7.25 25.59
N LYS A 165 -2.40 -7.30 24.51
CA LYS A 165 -3.70 -8.00 24.50
C LYS A 165 -3.56 -9.46 24.91
N HIS A 166 -2.55 -10.14 24.37
CA HIS A 166 -2.28 -11.53 24.72
C HIS A 166 -1.95 -11.69 26.22
N ARG A 167 -1.06 -10.85 26.76
CA ARG A 167 -0.67 -10.91 28.19
C ARG A 167 -1.86 -10.67 29.13
N LEU A 168 -2.76 -9.75 28.77
CA LEU A 168 -3.98 -9.49 29.54
C LEU A 168 -4.94 -10.69 29.50
N SER A 169 -5.06 -11.35 28.34
CA SER A 169 -5.89 -12.55 28.19
C SER A 169 -5.36 -13.76 28.96
N ASP A 170 -4.05 -14.02 28.92
CA ASP A 170 -3.41 -15.14 29.65
C ASP A 170 -3.59 -15.05 31.17
N GLN A 171 -3.50 -13.84 31.74
CA GLN A 171 -3.67 -13.64 33.19
C GLN A 171 -5.14 -13.74 33.63
N GLY A 172 -6.09 -13.31 32.78
CA GLY A 172 -7.53 -13.47 33.07
C GLY A 172 -8.02 -14.92 33.07
N ASN A 173 -7.35 -15.81 32.33
CA ASN A 173 -7.73 -17.21 32.19
C ASN A 173 -6.98 -18.15 33.17
N SER A 174 -6.00 -17.64 33.92
CA SER A 174 -5.22 -18.41 34.89
C SER A 174 -5.99 -18.57 36.22
N LYS A 175 -7.02 -19.42 36.20
CA LYS A 175 -7.67 -19.99 37.39
C LYS A 175 -7.08 -21.35 37.80
N SER A 176 -5.79 -21.60 37.57
CA SER A 176 -5.11 -22.74 38.21
C SER A 176 -4.02 -22.22 39.16
N PRO A 177 -4.10 -22.55 40.46
CA PRO A 177 -2.98 -22.35 41.34
C PRO A 177 -1.93 -23.39 40.97
N VAL A 178 -0.67 -23.01 41.06
CA VAL A 178 0.53 -23.85 41.24
C VAL A 178 1.63 -23.40 40.28
N ARG A 179 2.49 -22.59 40.89
CA ARG A 179 3.94 -22.51 40.67
C ARG A 179 4.36 -21.81 39.38
N ASN A 180 4.74 -20.54 39.54
CA ASN A 180 6.17 -20.19 39.44
C ASN A 180 6.50 -19.01 40.35
N THR A 181 7.41 -19.32 41.26
CA THR A 181 7.95 -18.49 42.32
C THR A 181 9.00 -17.52 41.74
N TRP A 182 9.13 -16.34 42.34
CA TRP A 182 10.15 -15.29 42.12
C TRP A 182 9.89 -14.27 41.00
N SER A 183 9.06 -13.26 41.30
CA SER A 183 9.34 -11.87 40.91
C SER A 183 8.94 -10.94 42.06
N LEU A 184 9.91 -10.69 42.94
CA LEU A 184 9.82 -9.81 44.09
C LEU A 184 9.73 -8.34 43.60
N ILE A 185 8.79 -7.58 44.18
CA ILE A 185 8.67 -6.11 44.21
C ILE A 185 8.32 -5.39 42.89
N LYS A 186 7.15 -5.69 42.34
CA LYS A 186 6.30 -4.68 41.69
C LYS A 186 4.87 -5.20 41.75
N ASP A 187 3.93 -4.45 42.33
CA ASP A 187 2.55 -4.92 42.45
C ASP A 187 2.02 -5.30 41.07
N PRO A 188 1.71 -6.58 40.81
CA PRO A 188 1.31 -7.04 39.48
C PRO A 188 0.02 -6.35 39.02
N ALA A 189 -0.85 -5.95 39.96
CA ALA A 189 -2.03 -5.13 39.70
C ALA A 189 -1.68 -3.74 39.14
N SER A 190 -0.65 -3.07 39.69
CA SER A 190 -0.22 -1.75 39.21
C SER A 190 0.47 -1.79 37.84
N ASP A 191 1.06 -2.94 37.48
CA ASP A 191 1.68 -3.16 36.17
C ASP A 191 0.61 -3.45 35.11
N LEU A 192 -0.47 -4.14 35.49
CA LEU A 192 -1.63 -4.39 34.63
C LEU A 192 -2.36 -3.10 34.24
N ASP A 193 -2.72 -2.26 35.20
CA ASP A 193 -3.41 -0.98 34.94
C ASP A 193 -2.58 -0.07 34.02
N LYS A 194 -1.25 -0.10 34.19
CA LYS A 194 -0.31 0.62 33.31
C LYS A 194 -0.28 0.04 31.90
N THR A 195 -0.28 -1.29 31.77
CA THR A 195 -0.30 -1.93 30.44
C THR A 195 -1.62 -1.69 29.70
N GLU A 196 -2.75 -1.66 30.40
CA GLU A 196 -4.06 -1.36 29.81
C GLU A 196 -4.15 0.10 29.32
N LEU A 197 -3.65 1.05 30.13
CA LEU A 197 -3.55 2.45 29.72
C LEU A 197 -2.65 2.62 28.48
N LEU A 198 -1.46 2.01 28.49
CA LEU A 198 -0.54 2.07 27.35
C LEU A 198 -1.10 1.39 26.10
N LEU A 199 -1.85 0.29 26.27
CA LEU A 199 -2.57 -0.38 25.19
C LEU A 199 -3.58 0.55 24.53
N GLY A 200 -4.44 1.20 25.31
CA GLY A 200 -5.41 2.16 24.79
C GLY A 200 -4.74 3.32 24.03
N ARG A 201 -3.65 3.85 24.57
CA ARG A 201 -2.85 4.89 23.87
C ARG A 201 -2.24 4.40 22.57
N ALA A 202 -1.70 3.19 22.54
CA ALA A 202 -1.12 2.61 21.33
C ALA A 202 -2.18 2.37 20.24
N GLU A 203 -3.38 1.92 20.60
CA GLU A 203 -4.50 1.74 19.66
C GLU A 203 -4.95 3.07 19.03
N ILE A 204 -5.09 4.11 19.86
CA ILE A 204 -5.44 5.46 19.40
C ILE A 204 -4.36 5.98 18.45
N LEU A 205 -3.08 5.87 18.81
CA LEU A 205 -1.97 6.31 17.97
C LEU A 205 -1.94 5.55 16.64
N LEU A 206 -2.17 4.24 16.64
CA LEU A 206 -2.26 3.43 15.43
C LEU A 206 -3.43 3.90 14.54
N GLN A 207 -4.59 4.20 15.11
CA GLN A 207 -5.75 4.71 14.37
C GLN A 207 -5.45 6.08 13.74
N LEU A 208 -4.79 6.97 14.49
CA LEU A 208 -4.37 8.28 14.00
C LEU A 208 -3.34 8.18 12.86
N LEU A 209 -2.39 7.24 12.95
CA LEU A 209 -1.46 6.96 11.84
C LEU A 209 -2.20 6.46 10.59
N LYS A 210 -3.18 5.55 10.75
CA LYS A 210 -4.02 5.07 9.64
C LYS A 210 -4.83 6.20 8.98
N LEU A 211 -5.28 7.18 9.76
CA LEU A 211 -5.98 8.37 9.24
C LEU A 211 -5.03 9.33 8.51
N ARG A 212 -3.82 9.55 9.05
CA ARG A 212 -2.81 10.45 8.47
C ARG A 212 -2.20 9.86 7.19
N PHE A 213 -1.99 8.55 7.15
CA PHE A 213 -1.37 7.84 6.06
C PHE A 213 -2.30 6.75 5.52
N PRO A 214 -3.42 7.15 4.88
CA PRO A 214 -4.44 6.21 4.46
C PRO A 214 -3.93 5.20 3.43
N ASN A 215 -2.89 5.51 2.66
CA ASN A 215 -2.43 4.70 1.52
C ASN A 215 -1.09 4.00 1.73
N LEU A 216 -0.73 3.73 2.99
CA LEU A 216 0.43 2.88 3.27
C LEU A 216 0.21 1.46 2.72
N PRO A 217 1.31 0.77 2.36
CA PRO A 217 1.24 -0.66 2.07
C PRO A 217 0.76 -1.43 3.30
N HIS A 218 0.36 -2.68 3.08
CA HIS A 218 -0.05 -3.58 4.16
C HIS A 218 1.05 -3.68 5.22
N THR A 219 0.64 -3.73 6.48
CA THR A 219 1.57 -3.95 7.59
C THR A 219 2.13 -5.37 7.53
N PHE A 220 3.21 -5.61 8.27
CA PHE A 220 3.76 -6.95 8.42
C PHE A 220 2.72 -7.94 8.95
N LEU A 221 1.89 -7.49 9.91
CA LEU A 221 0.82 -8.32 10.47
C LEU A 221 -0.24 -8.65 9.41
N ASP A 222 -0.66 -7.67 8.61
CA ASP A 222 -1.63 -7.87 7.53
C ASP A 222 -1.12 -8.87 6.48
N VAL A 223 0.13 -8.69 6.03
CA VAL A 223 0.78 -9.62 5.08
C VAL A 223 0.83 -11.04 5.64
N THR A 224 1.17 -11.18 6.93
CA THR A 224 1.28 -12.48 7.56
C THR A 224 -0.08 -13.14 7.76
N LYS A 225 -1.11 -12.37 8.13
CA LYS A 225 -2.50 -12.85 8.16
C LYS A 225 -2.92 -13.39 6.80
N ILE A 226 -2.65 -12.65 5.72
CA ILE A 226 -2.96 -13.08 4.34
C ILE A 226 -2.22 -14.38 3.98
N GLN A 227 -0.91 -14.44 4.25
CA GLN A 227 -0.08 -15.57 3.87
C GLN A 227 -0.51 -16.90 4.52
N TYR A 228 -0.90 -16.86 5.79
CA TYR A 228 -1.21 -18.07 6.57
C TYR A 228 -2.72 -18.31 6.77
N ASN A 229 -3.57 -17.50 6.13
CA ASN A 229 -5.02 -17.68 6.22
C ASN A 229 -5.47 -19.01 5.59
N LYS A 230 -6.36 -19.71 6.29
CA LYS A 230 -6.97 -20.96 5.83
C LYS A 230 -8.45 -20.81 5.47
N ASP A 231 -9.04 -19.65 5.76
CA ASP A 231 -10.44 -19.37 5.48
C ASP A 231 -10.60 -18.93 4.02
N VAL A 232 -11.24 -19.78 3.20
CA VAL A 232 -11.47 -19.50 1.78
C VAL A 232 -12.35 -18.26 1.58
N GLY A 233 -13.36 -18.06 2.42
CA GLY A 233 -14.25 -16.91 2.31
C GLY A 233 -13.53 -15.59 2.60
N HIS A 234 -12.71 -15.53 3.65
CA HIS A 234 -11.87 -14.35 3.91
C HIS A 234 -10.84 -14.13 2.79
N SER A 235 -10.26 -15.20 2.23
CA SER A 235 -9.32 -15.08 1.11
C SER A 235 -9.98 -14.44 -0.11
N ILE A 236 -11.21 -14.84 -0.43
CA ILE A 236 -11.98 -14.26 -1.54
C ILE A 236 -12.32 -12.80 -1.24
N LEU A 237 -12.85 -12.50 -0.05
CA LEU A 237 -13.25 -11.13 0.30
C LEU A 237 -12.05 -10.17 0.38
N GLU A 238 -10.92 -10.58 0.97
CA GLU A 238 -9.67 -9.80 1.03
C GLU A 238 -9.17 -9.52 -0.38
N SER A 239 -8.94 -10.55 -1.18
CA SER A 239 -8.32 -10.40 -2.49
C SER A 239 -9.22 -9.62 -3.45
N TYR A 240 -10.52 -9.86 -3.44
CA TYR A 240 -11.45 -9.16 -4.33
C TYR A 240 -11.58 -7.67 -3.95
N SER A 241 -11.74 -7.36 -2.67
CA SER A 241 -11.78 -5.98 -2.20
C SER A 241 -10.47 -5.22 -2.47
N ARG A 242 -9.32 -5.87 -2.31
CA ARG A 242 -8.01 -5.30 -2.65
C ARG A 242 -7.87 -5.01 -4.15
N VAL A 243 -8.30 -5.92 -5.02
CA VAL A 243 -8.25 -5.73 -6.47
C VAL A 243 -9.15 -4.56 -6.91
N ILE A 244 -10.39 -4.49 -6.41
CA ILE A 244 -11.30 -3.38 -6.69
C ILE A 244 -10.70 -2.05 -6.21
N GLY A 245 -10.15 -2.03 -4.98
CA GLY A 245 -9.47 -0.85 -4.45
C GLY A 245 -8.30 -0.39 -5.32
N ASN A 246 -7.45 -1.32 -5.75
CA ASN A 246 -6.30 -1.03 -6.61
C ASN A 246 -6.71 -0.54 -8.01
N LEU A 247 -7.78 -1.09 -8.58
CA LEU A 247 -8.33 -0.65 -9.86
C LEU A 247 -8.89 0.77 -9.73
N ALA A 248 -9.72 1.02 -8.72
CA ALA A 248 -10.27 2.36 -8.45
C ALA A 248 -9.16 3.40 -8.27
N PHE A 249 -8.13 3.07 -7.50
CA PHE A 249 -6.95 3.91 -7.32
C PHE A 249 -6.21 4.20 -8.63
N SER A 250 -6.07 3.19 -9.48
CA SER A 250 -5.43 3.33 -10.79
C SER A 250 -6.23 4.25 -11.71
N ILE A 251 -7.55 4.12 -11.74
CA ILE A 251 -8.44 5.00 -12.51
C ILE A 251 -8.36 6.45 -12.00
N LEU A 252 -8.39 6.67 -10.68
CA LEU A 252 -8.22 8.00 -10.08
C LEU A 252 -6.89 8.64 -10.47
N SER A 253 -5.81 7.86 -10.49
CA SER A 253 -4.50 8.33 -10.90
C SER A 253 -4.51 8.80 -12.36
N ARG A 254 -5.20 8.09 -13.26
CA ARG A 254 -5.36 8.51 -14.67
C ARG A 254 -6.17 9.77 -14.84
N ILE A 255 -7.32 9.86 -14.17
CA ILE A 255 -8.15 11.07 -14.18
C ILE A 255 -7.33 12.27 -13.70
N LYS A 256 -6.54 12.07 -12.64
CA LYS A 256 -5.64 13.11 -12.13
C LYS A 256 -4.59 13.52 -13.15
N ASP A 257 -3.91 12.57 -13.80
CA ASP A 257 -2.88 12.86 -14.79
C ASP A 257 -3.47 13.68 -15.98
N ILE A 258 -4.68 13.35 -16.43
CA ILE A 258 -5.39 14.10 -17.49
C ILE A 258 -5.71 15.52 -17.06
N LEU A 259 -6.27 15.69 -15.85
CA LEU A 259 -6.63 17.02 -15.31
C LEU A 259 -5.38 17.88 -15.07
N GLN A 260 -4.25 17.26 -14.70
CA GLN A 260 -2.98 17.97 -14.56
C GLN A 260 -2.48 18.49 -15.91
N GLU A 261 -2.57 17.71 -17.00
CA GLU A 261 -2.22 18.20 -18.33
C GLU A 261 -3.20 19.30 -18.81
N ASP A 262 -4.50 19.19 -18.49
CA ASP A 262 -5.50 20.24 -18.73
C ASP A 262 -5.13 21.56 -18.04
N ASP A 263 -4.80 21.51 -16.75
CA ASP A 263 -4.38 22.70 -16.00
C ASP A 263 -3.09 23.32 -16.57
N LEU A 264 -2.15 22.50 -17.07
CA LEU A 264 -0.92 22.97 -17.73
C LEU A 264 -1.17 23.63 -19.09
N SER A 265 -2.22 23.22 -19.82
CA SER A 265 -2.61 23.81 -21.11
C SER A 265 -3.23 25.21 -20.97
N LYS A 266 -3.76 25.55 -19.78
CA LYS A 266 -4.44 26.84 -19.48
C LYS A 266 -3.80 27.61 -18.33
N PRO A 267 -2.58 28.17 -18.49
CA PRO A 267 -1.91 28.90 -17.40
C PRO A 267 -2.65 30.18 -16.94
N ASN A 268 -3.54 30.75 -17.76
CA ASN A 268 -4.18 32.07 -17.53
C ASN A 268 -5.71 32.03 -17.39
N SER A 269 -6.33 30.87 -17.15
CA SER A 269 -7.78 30.84 -16.88
C SER A 269 -8.07 31.39 -15.48
N PRO A 270 -8.99 32.37 -15.29
CA PRO A 270 -9.37 32.88 -13.97
C PRO A 270 -10.11 31.86 -13.10
N VAL A 271 -10.35 30.65 -13.62
CA VAL A 271 -10.88 29.49 -12.87
C VAL A 271 -9.74 28.60 -12.32
N SER A 272 -8.49 28.92 -12.66
CA SER A 272 -7.27 28.26 -12.16
C SER A 272 -6.86 28.80 -10.79
N SER A 273 -7.72 28.60 -9.80
CA SER A 273 -7.33 28.61 -8.39
C SER A 273 -8.51 28.10 -7.57
N SER A 274 -8.29 27.02 -6.81
CA SER A 274 -9.05 26.61 -5.63
C SER A 274 -10.07 25.45 -5.68
N CYS A 275 -10.49 24.87 -6.80
CA CYS A 275 -11.37 23.68 -6.70
C CYS A 275 -10.66 22.36 -6.32
N PHE A 276 -9.32 22.34 -6.24
CA PHE A 276 -8.54 21.16 -5.82
C PHE A 276 -7.62 21.38 -4.63
N SER A 277 -7.62 22.57 -4.01
CA SER A 277 -6.83 22.84 -2.79
C SER A 277 -7.54 22.48 -1.48
N GLY A 278 -8.74 21.88 -1.53
CA GLY A 278 -9.48 21.43 -0.36
C GLY A 278 -9.45 19.91 -0.19
N SER A 279 -8.46 19.42 0.57
CA SER A 279 -8.48 18.18 1.38
C SER A 279 -8.77 16.79 0.76
N THR A 280 -9.25 16.64 -0.48
CA THR A 280 -9.76 15.31 -0.92
C THR A 280 -8.81 14.50 -1.82
N LEU A 281 -7.87 15.12 -2.54
CA LEU A 281 -6.98 14.44 -3.50
C LEU A 281 -5.47 14.74 -3.31
N SER A 282 -5.09 15.54 -2.31
CA SER A 282 -3.69 15.89 -2.05
C SER A 282 -2.80 14.66 -1.83
N GLY A 283 -3.35 13.58 -1.26
CA GLY A 283 -2.64 12.32 -1.07
C GLY A 283 -2.11 11.68 -2.36
N ILE A 284 -2.70 11.96 -3.54
CA ILE A 284 -2.26 11.34 -4.80
C ILE A 284 -0.97 11.99 -5.35
N SER A 285 -0.62 13.22 -4.94
CA SER A 285 0.64 13.85 -5.41
C SER A 285 1.90 13.19 -4.85
N GLU A 286 1.80 12.59 -3.68
CA GLU A 286 2.90 11.84 -3.05
C GLU A 286 2.97 10.39 -3.57
N LEU A 287 1.84 9.81 -3.97
CA LEU A 287 1.66 8.43 -4.44
C LEU A 287 2.38 8.05 -5.74
N SER A 288 2.79 9.01 -6.58
CA SER A 288 3.57 8.70 -7.80
C SER A 288 5.02 8.29 -7.49
N SER A 289 5.49 8.54 -6.25
CA SER A 289 6.83 8.13 -5.77
C SER A 289 6.88 6.68 -5.27
N ALA A 290 5.78 6.18 -4.71
CA ALA A 290 5.75 4.96 -3.89
C ALA A 290 5.64 3.67 -4.73
N SER A 291 4.86 3.70 -5.81
CA SER A 291 4.55 2.52 -6.65
C SER A 291 5.75 1.88 -7.36
N LYS A 292 6.98 2.44 -7.27
CA LYS A 292 8.18 1.94 -7.97
C LYS A 292 9.18 1.18 -7.10
N ARG A 293 9.20 1.35 -5.78
CA ARG A 293 10.22 0.69 -4.94
C ARG A 293 9.80 -0.67 -4.39
N GLU A 294 8.50 -0.95 -4.37
CA GLU A 294 7.95 -2.17 -3.78
C GLU A 294 8.12 -3.43 -4.65
N GLN A 295 8.38 -3.31 -5.96
CA GLN A 295 8.67 -4.48 -6.80
C GLN A 295 10.12 -4.99 -6.71
N LEU A 296 11.05 -4.17 -6.23
CA LEU A 296 12.47 -4.58 -6.13
C LEU A 296 12.85 -5.02 -4.70
N SER A 297 12.12 -4.58 -3.67
CA SER A 297 12.48 -4.83 -2.27
C SER A 297 12.17 -6.25 -1.75
N LEU A 298 11.16 -6.92 -2.29
CA LEU A 298 10.76 -8.27 -1.83
C LEU A 298 11.71 -9.37 -2.34
N ILE A 299 12.22 -9.22 -3.57
CA ILE A 299 13.17 -10.18 -4.16
C ILE A 299 14.54 -10.12 -3.47
N ASP A 300 14.98 -8.91 -3.08
CA ASP A 300 16.26 -8.69 -2.40
C ASP A 300 16.21 -9.15 -0.93
N GLN A 301 15.05 -9.04 -0.27
CA GLN A 301 14.84 -9.56 1.08
C GLN A 301 14.77 -11.10 1.12
N MET A 302 14.22 -11.75 0.09
CA MET A 302 14.23 -13.22 0.00
C MET A 302 15.62 -13.79 -0.33
N LYS A 303 16.45 -13.06 -1.09
CA LYS A 303 17.83 -13.48 -1.37
C LYS A 303 18.76 -13.45 -0.15
N MET A 304 18.41 -12.71 0.91
CA MET A 304 19.19 -12.72 2.16
C MET A 304 18.86 -13.91 3.08
N VAL A 305 17.77 -14.63 2.81
CA VAL A 305 17.33 -15.77 3.64
C VAL A 305 17.79 -17.11 3.05
N ASP A 306 17.97 -17.19 1.73
CA ASP A 306 18.51 -18.38 1.04
C ASP A 306 19.97 -18.16 0.62
N GLY A 307 20.92 -18.33 1.54
CA GLY A 307 22.34 -18.14 1.20
C GLY A 307 23.33 -18.44 2.30
N GLN A 308 23.60 -19.72 2.48
CA GLN A 308 24.66 -20.32 3.30
C GLN A 308 25.99 -19.53 3.27
N SER A 309 26.58 -19.37 4.46
CA SER A 309 27.97 -18.99 4.71
C SER A 309 28.97 -19.66 3.75
N CYS A 310 29.83 -18.84 3.14
CA CYS A 310 31.26 -19.15 2.94
C CYS A 310 32.03 -17.82 2.93
N GLY A 311 32.99 -17.71 3.85
CA GLY A 311 34.01 -16.66 3.81
C GLY A 311 34.97 -16.90 2.63
N ASP A 312 35.54 -15.82 2.09
CA ASP A 312 36.88 -15.39 2.48
C ASP A 312 37.33 -14.17 1.67
N SER A 313 38.27 -13.47 2.28
CA SER A 313 39.03 -12.31 1.85
C SER A 313 39.54 -12.32 0.40
N SER A 314 39.55 -11.16 -0.27
CA SER A 314 40.75 -10.31 -0.39
C SER A 314 40.66 -9.29 -1.54
N THR A 315 41.23 -8.12 -1.26
CA THR A 315 41.67 -7.04 -2.16
C THR A 315 42.48 -7.50 -3.38
N SER A 316 42.22 -6.95 -4.56
CA SER A 316 43.13 -6.03 -5.30
C SER A 316 42.81 -5.86 -6.81
N LYS A 317 42.88 -4.59 -7.23
CA LYS A 317 43.39 -3.99 -8.50
C LYS A 317 43.14 -4.66 -9.87
N ALA A 318 42.49 -3.85 -10.72
CA ALA A 318 42.86 -3.42 -12.08
C ALA A 318 43.46 -4.41 -13.09
N SER A 319 42.83 -4.49 -14.27
CA SER A 319 43.48 -4.16 -15.55
C SER A 319 42.47 -4.12 -16.70
N GLU A 320 42.51 -3.01 -17.44
CA GLU A 320 42.05 -2.87 -18.83
C GLU A 320 42.68 -3.95 -19.72
N ILE A 321 41.96 -4.35 -20.77
CA ILE A 321 42.51 -4.66 -22.09
C ILE A 321 41.36 -4.55 -23.11
N ASP A 322 41.48 -3.52 -23.95
CA ASP A 322 40.82 -3.39 -25.24
C ASP A 322 41.39 -4.42 -26.22
N PHE A 323 40.56 -4.97 -27.10
CA PHE A 323 40.95 -5.22 -28.49
C PHE A 323 39.75 -5.01 -29.42
N SER A 324 39.96 -4.10 -30.36
CA SER A 324 39.06 -3.67 -31.43
C SER A 324 39.18 -4.54 -32.68
N ASP A 325 38.21 -4.34 -33.58
CA ASP A 325 38.22 -4.53 -35.04
C ASP A 325 38.08 -5.95 -35.61
N SER A 326 36.99 -6.23 -36.35
CA SER A 326 36.79 -5.72 -37.72
C SER A 326 35.56 -6.33 -38.42
N GLU A 327 34.84 -5.43 -39.08
CA GLU A 327 34.10 -5.50 -40.36
C GLU A 327 33.38 -6.78 -40.85
N ALA A 328 32.05 -6.63 -40.92
CA ALA A 328 31.18 -6.72 -42.11
C ALA A 328 31.57 -7.65 -43.28
N LYS A 329 30.66 -8.58 -43.60
CA LYS A 329 30.16 -8.76 -44.97
C LYS A 329 28.79 -9.43 -45.05
N THR A 330 28.03 -8.90 -45.99
CA THR A 330 26.65 -9.18 -46.40
C THR A 330 26.51 -10.44 -47.27
N SER A 331 25.25 -10.73 -47.63
CA SER A 331 24.74 -11.71 -48.61
C SER A 331 24.36 -13.07 -48.03
N SER A 332 23.31 -13.78 -48.43
CA SER A 332 22.04 -13.52 -49.13
C SER A 332 21.32 -14.88 -49.22
N VAL A 333 20.01 -14.86 -48.98
CA VAL A 333 18.93 -15.67 -49.60
C VAL A 333 19.28 -17.07 -50.13
N ALA A 334 18.62 -18.09 -49.59
CA ALA A 334 18.15 -19.24 -50.38
C ALA A 334 16.93 -19.91 -49.72
N SER A 335 16.06 -20.39 -50.60
CA SER A 335 14.65 -20.71 -50.46
C SER A 335 14.37 -22.12 -49.91
N THR A 336 13.13 -22.29 -49.47
CA THR A 336 12.39 -23.52 -49.11
C THR A 336 12.53 -24.67 -50.14
N PRO A 337 12.22 -25.92 -49.74
CA PRO A 337 10.91 -26.44 -50.10
C PRO A 337 10.19 -27.28 -49.03
N CYS A 338 8.87 -27.20 -49.08
CA CYS A 338 7.89 -28.02 -48.37
C CYS A 338 8.04 -29.52 -48.66
N ARG A 339 7.64 -30.35 -47.69
CA ARG A 339 7.03 -31.65 -47.99
C ARG A 339 5.99 -32.04 -46.94
N SER A 340 4.74 -32.03 -47.38
CA SER A 340 3.61 -32.76 -46.82
C SER A 340 3.65 -34.22 -47.25
N HIS A 341 3.34 -35.15 -46.35
CA HIS A 341 2.29 -36.17 -46.49
C HIS A 341 2.44 -37.25 -45.40
N GLY A 342 1.28 -37.60 -44.83
CA GLY A 342 1.07 -38.63 -43.82
C GLY A 342 -0.22 -38.32 -43.10
#